data_AF-A0AA96I343-F1
#
_entry.id   AF-A0AA96I343-F1
#
_cell.length_a   1.000
_cell.length_b   1.000
_cell.length_c   1.000
_cell.angle_alpha   90.00
_cell.angle_beta   90.00
_cell.angle_gamma   90.00
#
_symmetry.space_group_name_H-M   'P 1'
#
loop_
_entity.id
_entity.type
_entity.pdbx_description
1 polymer ?
#
loop_
_entity_poly.entity_id
_entity_poly.type
_entity_poly.pdbx_seq_one_letter_code
_entity_poly.pdbx_strand_id
1 'polypeptide(L)'
;MPRLLKTLSQYAVERKKEETYFMVFNTVYNDLYAFKNEPNSEENAEYGIFGYLNEKCVNNIARDEFINFMKDNFPNTKLEDVFDMVSPGYMVYPYLGTIAIDCERDDEVYNAICKKYEDELGNPLSKDAVFWSVSYEIALKNYKAVKQMWDDELKD
;
A
#
# COMPACT_ATOMS: atom_id res chain seq x y z
N MET A 1 3.35 21.85 7.08
CA MET A 1 2.59 21.25 8.20
C MET A 1 2.78 19.75 8.12
N PRO A 2 3.15 19.07 9.22
CA PRO A 2 3.09 17.61 9.27
C PRO A 2 1.65 17.20 8.98
N ARG A 3 1.43 16.44 7.90
CA ARG A 3 0.13 15.80 7.68
C ARG A 3 0.16 14.50 8.47
N LEU A 4 -0.70 14.38 9.47
CA LEU A 4 -0.94 13.09 10.13
C LEU A 4 -1.65 12.22 9.10
N LEU A 5 -0.92 11.30 8.47
CA LEU A 5 -1.54 10.33 7.56
C LEU A 5 -2.28 9.27 8.34
N LYS A 6 -3.32 8.71 7.70
CA LYS A 6 -4.01 7.51 8.18
C LYS A 6 -3.20 6.28 7.81
N THR A 7 -3.33 5.22 8.59
CA THR A 7 -2.94 3.89 8.13
C THR A 7 -3.92 3.40 7.06
N LEU A 8 -3.47 2.51 6.17
CA LEU A 8 -4.34 1.88 5.18
C LEU A 8 -5.57 1.23 5.86
N SER A 9 -5.36 0.55 7.00
CA SER A 9 -6.42 -0.04 7.80
C SER A 9 -7.42 1.00 8.30
N GLN A 10 -6.94 2.14 8.82
CA GLN A 10 -7.82 3.23 9.24
C GLN A 10 -8.60 3.82 8.06
N TYR A 11 -7.92 4.10 6.95
CA TYR A 11 -8.55 4.60 5.73
C TYR A 11 -9.66 3.67 5.24
N ALA A 12 -9.38 2.36 5.14
CA ALA A 12 -10.34 1.36 4.70
C ALA A 12 -11.56 1.25 5.64
N VAL A 13 -11.34 1.30 6.96
CA VAL A 13 -12.43 1.24 7.96
C VAL A 13 -13.33 2.46 7.89
N GLU A 14 -12.77 3.66 7.68
CA GLU A 14 -13.52 4.90 7.55
C GLU A 14 -14.33 4.95 6.24
N ARG A 15 -13.79 4.38 5.15
CA ARG A 15 -14.44 4.32 3.83
C ARG A 15 -15.68 3.41 3.83
N LYS A 16 -15.72 2.39 4.71
CA LYS A 16 -16.84 1.44 4.89
C LYS A 16 -17.30 0.77 3.59
N LYS A 17 -16.36 0.48 2.70
CA LYS A 17 -16.58 -0.26 1.45
C LYS A 17 -15.98 -1.65 1.56
N GLU A 18 -16.47 -2.59 0.76
CA GLU A 18 -16.12 -4.02 0.84
C GLU A 18 -14.61 -4.26 0.67
N GLU A 19 -14.00 -3.59 -0.31
CA GLU A 19 -12.57 -3.63 -0.57
C GLU A 19 -11.99 -2.22 -0.69
N THR A 20 -10.75 -2.07 -0.26
CA THR A 20 -9.94 -0.88 -0.51
C THR A 20 -8.80 -1.23 -1.45
N TYR A 21 -8.67 -0.44 -2.51
CA TYR A 21 -7.64 -0.60 -3.52
C TYR A 21 -6.53 0.42 -3.33
N PHE A 22 -5.29 0.02 -3.58
CA PHE A 22 -4.13 0.86 -3.35
C PHE A 22 -2.94 0.42 -4.21
N MET A 23 -2.04 1.36 -4.49
CA MET A 23 -0.75 1.09 -5.13
C MET A 23 0.36 1.09 -4.09
N VAL A 24 1.26 0.11 -4.17
CA VAL A 24 2.49 0.05 -3.38
C VAL A 24 3.69 0.21 -4.30
N PHE A 25 4.59 1.14 -3.97
CA PHE A 25 5.81 1.43 -4.74
C PHE A 25 7.09 1.06 -4.01
N ASN A 26 6.98 0.40 -2.84
CA ASN A 26 8.13 -0.14 -2.16
C ASN A 26 8.57 -1.45 -2.82
N THR A 27 9.74 -1.43 -3.45
CA THR A 27 10.22 -2.55 -4.26
C THR A 27 10.53 -3.77 -3.40
N VAL A 28 11.08 -3.59 -2.20
CA VAL A 28 11.37 -4.71 -1.27
C VAL A 28 10.07 -5.34 -0.78
N TYR A 29 9.08 -4.53 -0.40
CA TYR A 29 7.76 -5.03 0.00
C TYR A 29 7.12 -5.85 -1.12
N ASN A 30 7.09 -5.29 -2.33
CA ASN A 30 6.50 -5.96 -3.48
C ASN A 30 7.25 -7.24 -3.82
N ASP A 31 8.58 -7.24 -3.79
CA ASP A 31 9.41 -8.41 -4.05
C ASP A 31 9.10 -9.57 -3.08
N LEU A 32 8.97 -9.26 -1.80
CA LEU A 32 8.65 -10.22 -0.74
C LEU A 32 7.22 -10.75 -0.82
N TYR A 33 6.23 -9.87 -0.96
CA TYR A 33 4.83 -10.22 -0.76
C TYR A 33 4.07 -10.50 -2.06
N ALA A 34 4.36 -9.78 -3.14
CA ALA A 34 3.73 -10.02 -4.45
C ALA A 34 4.51 -11.06 -5.26
N PHE A 35 5.83 -10.92 -5.34
CA PHE A 35 6.68 -11.81 -6.15
C PHE A 35 7.19 -13.03 -5.38
N LYS A 36 7.05 -13.05 -4.05
CA LYS A 36 7.42 -14.18 -3.16
C LYS A 36 8.91 -14.55 -3.24
N ASN A 37 9.75 -13.55 -3.48
CA ASN A 37 11.20 -13.72 -3.49
C ASN A 37 11.75 -13.83 -2.05
N GLU A 38 12.91 -14.46 -1.93
CA GLU A 38 13.54 -14.63 -0.62
C GLU A 38 14.04 -13.30 -0.03
N PRO A 39 13.95 -13.10 1.29
CA PRO A 39 14.27 -11.83 1.96
C PRO A 39 15.72 -11.36 1.89
N ASN A 40 16.61 -12.12 1.25
CA ASN A 40 18.00 -11.79 1.00
C ASN A 40 18.44 -12.19 -0.42
N SER A 41 17.53 -12.11 -1.41
CA SER A 41 17.92 -12.17 -2.82
C SER A 41 19.04 -11.15 -3.09
N GLU A 42 19.89 -11.36 -4.11
CA GLU A 42 20.96 -10.40 -4.46
C GLU A 42 20.43 -8.96 -4.60
N GLU A 43 19.16 -8.81 -5.01
CA GLU A 43 18.50 -7.52 -5.18
C GLU A 43 18.08 -6.83 -3.87
N ASN A 44 17.86 -7.59 -2.79
CA ASN A 44 17.48 -7.05 -1.48
C ASN A 44 18.61 -7.13 -0.45
N ALA A 45 19.80 -7.61 -0.83
CA ALA A 45 20.90 -7.89 0.10
C ALA A 45 21.36 -6.66 0.92
N GLU A 46 21.23 -5.44 0.38
CA GLU A 46 21.60 -4.20 1.09
C GLU A 46 20.66 -3.90 2.26
N TYR A 47 19.36 -4.16 2.11
CA TYR A 47 18.33 -3.75 3.07
C TYR A 47 17.69 -4.92 3.83
N GLY A 48 17.87 -6.15 3.32
CA GLY A 48 17.29 -7.38 3.83
C GLY A 48 15.77 -7.33 3.95
N ILE A 49 15.23 -8.23 4.78
CA ILE A 49 13.81 -8.28 5.15
C ILE A 49 13.27 -6.93 5.64
N PHE A 50 14.06 -6.11 6.33
CA PHE A 50 13.59 -4.82 6.86
C PHE A 50 13.68 -3.67 5.86
N GLY A 51 14.02 -3.93 4.59
CA GLY A 51 14.10 -2.90 3.56
C GLY A 51 12.76 -2.24 3.25
N TYR A 52 11.65 -2.97 3.48
CA TYR A 52 10.34 -2.33 3.46
C TYR A 52 10.18 -1.28 4.57
N LEU A 53 11.08 -1.09 5.53
CA LEU A 53 11.00 0.04 6.48
C LEU A 53 11.77 1.29 5.99
N ASN A 54 12.42 1.21 4.83
CA ASN A 54 13.31 2.24 4.32
C ASN A 54 12.70 2.99 3.13
N GLU A 55 12.65 4.32 3.20
CA GLU A 55 12.14 5.19 2.13
C GLU A 55 12.95 5.06 0.82
N LYS A 56 14.23 4.67 0.90
CA LYS A 56 15.08 4.45 -0.27
C LYS A 56 14.59 3.29 -1.15
N CYS A 57 13.80 2.39 -0.58
CA CYS A 57 13.19 1.28 -1.31
C CYS A 57 11.90 1.69 -2.03
N VAL A 58 11.45 2.94 -1.89
CA VAL A 58 10.29 3.47 -2.63
C VAL A 58 10.73 3.94 -4.02
N ASN A 59 10.14 3.36 -5.06
CA ASN A 59 10.35 3.81 -6.43
C ASN A 59 9.53 5.09 -6.71
N ASN A 60 10.13 6.24 -6.41
CA ASN A 60 9.49 7.54 -6.59
C ASN A 60 9.19 7.88 -8.07
N ILE A 61 9.97 7.35 -9.01
CA ILE A 61 9.73 7.55 -10.45
C ILE A 61 8.42 6.85 -10.84
N ALA A 62 8.26 5.57 -10.50
CA ALA A 62 7.04 4.82 -10.77
C ALA A 62 5.81 5.42 -10.05
N ARG A 63 6.02 5.95 -8.84
CA ARG A 63 4.97 6.65 -8.08
C ARG A 63 4.51 7.94 -8.78
N ASP A 64 5.44 8.76 -9.26
CA ASP A 64 5.11 9.99 -9.98
C ASP A 64 4.44 9.69 -11.33
N GLU A 65 4.88 8.64 -12.03
CA GLU A 65 4.23 8.15 -13.25
C GLU A 65 2.78 7.72 -12.99
N PHE A 66 2.53 7.00 -11.90
CA PHE A 66 1.17 6.62 -11.50
C PHE A 66 0.31 7.86 -11.21
N ILE A 67 0.83 8.81 -10.44
CA ILE A 67 0.10 10.05 -10.12
C ILE A 67 -0.25 10.83 -11.39
N ASN A 68 0.68 10.94 -12.33
CA ASN A 68 0.43 11.63 -13.59
C ASN A 68 -0.59 10.88 -14.45
N PHE A 69 -0.47 9.55 -14.55
CA PHE A 69 -1.47 8.71 -15.21
C PHE A 69 -2.87 8.93 -14.64
N MET A 70 -3.02 8.95 -13.32
CA MET A 70 -4.31 9.19 -12.67
C MET A 70 -4.83 10.62 -12.91
N LYS A 71 -3.97 11.63 -12.88
CA LYS A 71 -4.38 13.02 -13.16
C LYS A 71 -4.85 13.21 -14.61
N ASP A 72 -4.17 12.58 -15.56
CA ASP A 72 -4.45 12.75 -16.97
C ASP A 72 -5.71 12.00 -17.41
N ASN A 73 -5.99 10.83 -16.81
CA ASN A 73 -7.08 9.95 -17.23
C ASN A 73 -8.30 10.01 -16.28
N PHE A 74 -8.08 10.23 -14.99
CA PHE A 74 -9.10 10.16 -13.94
C PHE A 74 -8.99 11.32 -12.92
N PRO A 75 -9.04 12.59 -13.37
CA PRO A 75 -8.75 13.76 -12.53
C PRO A 75 -9.67 13.93 -11.31
N ASN A 76 -10.85 13.31 -11.34
CA ASN A 76 -11.82 13.35 -10.24
C ASN A 76 -11.63 12.22 -9.21
N THR A 77 -10.78 11.23 -9.52
CA THR A 77 -10.52 10.12 -8.60
C THR A 77 -9.65 10.62 -7.46
N LYS A 78 -10.14 10.39 -6.24
CA LYS A 78 -9.39 10.78 -5.05
C LYS A 78 -8.25 9.80 -4.81
N LEU A 79 -7.03 10.34 -4.73
CA LEU A 79 -5.84 9.64 -4.27
C LEU A 79 -5.47 10.14 -2.87
N GLU A 80 -5.20 9.22 -1.95
CA GLU A 80 -4.80 9.56 -0.58
C GLU A 80 -3.53 8.80 -0.21
N ASP A 81 -2.47 9.54 0.15
CA ASP A 81 -1.28 8.93 0.75
C ASP A 81 -1.68 8.31 2.09
N VAL A 82 -1.30 7.05 2.29
CA VAL A 82 -1.58 6.30 3.52
C VAL A 82 -0.32 5.58 3.99
N PHE A 83 -0.22 5.34 5.30
CA PHE A 83 0.80 4.42 5.80
C PHE A 83 0.44 2.99 5.43
N ASP A 84 1.47 2.22 5.08
CA ASP A 84 1.35 0.81 4.75
C ASP A 84 0.74 0.00 5.89
N MET A 85 0.12 -1.12 5.52
CA MET A 85 -0.37 -2.07 6.50
C MET A 85 0.79 -2.85 7.10
N VAL A 86 1.16 -2.53 8.34
CA VAL A 86 2.13 -3.28 9.14
C VAL A 86 1.44 -4.13 10.20
N SER A 87 2.13 -5.19 10.66
CA SER A 87 1.65 -6.00 11.77
C SER A 87 1.46 -5.15 13.03
N PRO A 88 0.45 -5.44 13.86
CA PRO A 88 0.44 -5.00 15.25
C PRO A 88 1.79 -5.39 15.91
N GLY A 89 2.46 -4.44 16.55
CA GLY A 89 3.80 -4.60 17.15
C GLY A 89 4.86 -3.63 16.60
N TYR A 90 4.64 -3.07 15.40
CA TYR A 90 5.51 -2.01 14.88
C TYR A 90 5.06 -0.65 15.42
N MET A 91 5.91 -0.03 16.25
CA MET A 91 5.67 1.31 16.82
C MET A 91 5.99 2.45 15.83
N VAL A 92 6.78 2.16 14.80
CA VAL A 92 7.11 3.11 13.73
C VAL A 92 6.36 2.66 12.48
N TYR A 93 5.43 3.47 12.00
CA TYR A 93 4.82 3.27 10.70
C TYR A 93 5.83 3.68 9.63
N PRO A 94 6.31 2.74 8.83
CA PRO A 94 7.15 3.10 7.71
C PRO A 94 6.30 3.85 6.68
N TYR A 95 6.77 5.01 6.26
CA TYR A 95 6.17 5.75 5.15
C TYR A 95 6.77 5.21 3.86
N LEU A 96 6.00 4.47 3.06
CA LEU A 96 6.57 3.64 1.98
C LEU A 96 5.90 3.86 0.63
N GLY A 97 5.37 5.06 0.43
CA GLY A 97 4.89 5.49 -0.87
C GLY A 97 3.52 4.97 -1.26
N THR A 98 2.81 4.24 -0.39
CA THR A 98 1.47 3.71 -0.71
C THR A 98 0.44 4.80 -0.95
N ILE A 99 -0.35 4.61 -2.00
CA ILE A 99 -1.45 5.49 -2.38
C ILE A 99 -2.76 4.69 -2.39
N ALA A 100 -3.69 5.04 -1.52
CA ALA A 100 -5.05 4.54 -1.58
C ALA A 100 -5.84 5.24 -2.69
N ILE A 101 -6.67 4.48 -3.39
CA ILE A 101 -7.43 4.91 -4.57
C ILE A 101 -8.92 4.79 -4.27
N ASP A 102 -9.68 5.86 -4.49
CA ASP A 102 -11.14 5.79 -4.39
C ASP A 102 -11.78 5.24 -5.68
N CYS A 103 -11.69 3.92 -5.84
CA CYS A 103 -12.38 3.15 -6.87
C CYS A 103 -13.13 1.96 -6.28
N GLU A 104 -13.98 1.33 -7.08
CA GLU A 104 -14.66 0.06 -6.79
C GLU A 104 -14.19 -1.04 -7.75
N ARG A 105 -14.43 -2.30 -7.37
CA ARG A 105 -14.22 -3.44 -8.27
C ARG A 105 -14.95 -3.21 -9.59
N ASP A 106 -14.29 -3.53 -10.69
CA ASP A 106 -14.83 -3.48 -12.06
C ASP A 106 -15.25 -2.08 -12.54
N ASP A 107 -14.95 -1.00 -11.82
CA ASP A 107 -15.17 0.37 -12.32
C ASP A 107 -14.11 0.78 -13.37
N GLU A 108 -14.31 1.94 -14.00
CA GLU A 108 -13.41 2.41 -15.06
C GLU A 108 -11.98 2.65 -14.58
N VAL A 109 -11.81 3.08 -13.33
CA VAL A 109 -10.51 3.36 -12.72
C VAL A 109 -9.79 2.05 -12.42
N TYR A 110 -10.48 1.12 -11.74
CA TYR A 110 -10.00 -0.21 -11.42
C TYR A 110 -9.53 -0.94 -12.69
N ASN A 111 -10.38 -1.00 -13.71
CA ASN A 111 -10.06 -1.68 -14.96
C ASN A 111 -8.85 -1.08 -15.67
N ALA A 112 -8.70 0.26 -15.64
CA ALA A 112 -7.57 0.94 -16.26
C ALA A 112 -6.25 0.71 -15.51
N ILE A 113 -6.31 0.62 -14.18
CA ILE A 113 -5.15 0.30 -13.34
C ILE A 113 -4.74 -1.15 -13.55
N CYS A 114 -5.68 -2.11 -13.46
CA CYS A 114 -5.40 -3.53 -13.77
C CYS A 114 -4.75 -3.68 -15.14
N LYS A 115 -5.33 -3.07 -16.18
CA LYS A 115 -4.75 -3.11 -17.54
C LYS A 115 -3.33 -2.55 -17.63
N LYS A 116 -2.98 -1.57 -16.79
CA LYS A 116 -1.68 -0.91 -16.82
C LYS A 116 -0.62 -1.64 -16.00
N TYR A 117 -1.01 -2.28 -14.89
CA TYR A 117 -0.09 -2.80 -13.88
C TYR A 117 -0.15 -4.31 -13.68
N GLU A 118 -1.11 -5.00 -14.28
CA GLU A 118 -1.29 -6.45 -14.16
C GLU A 118 -1.30 -7.16 -15.52
N ASP A 119 -0.95 -8.45 -15.52
CA ASP A 119 -1.12 -9.35 -16.67
C ASP A 119 -2.57 -9.86 -16.78
N GLU A 120 -2.86 -10.68 -17.80
CA GLU A 120 -4.19 -11.25 -18.03
C GLU A 120 -4.68 -12.18 -16.90
N LEU A 121 -3.79 -12.60 -16.00
CA LEU A 121 -4.08 -13.45 -14.85
C LEU A 121 -4.19 -12.65 -13.55
N GLY A 122 -4.04 -11.32 -13.60
CA GLY A 122 -4.04 -10.44 -12.42
C GLY A 122 -2.72 -10.45 -11.66
N ASN A 123 -1.62 -10.94 -12.24
CA ASN A 123 -0.30 -10.86 -11.60
C ASN A 123 0.33 -9.49 -11.89
N PRO A 124 1.07 -8.91 -10.92
CA PRO A 124 1.75 -7.64 -11.14
C PRO A 124 2.83 -7.73 -12.22
N LEU A 125 2.91 -6.72 -13.09
CA LEU A 125 3.88 -6.66 -14.19
C LEU A 125 5.30 -6.26 -13.74
N SER A 126 5.41 -5.51 -12.64
CA SER A 126 6.68 -5.05 -12.07
C SER A 126 6.57 -4.88 -10.55
N LYS A 127 7.68 -5.12 -9.84
CA LYS A 127 7.81 -4.82 -8.41
C LYS A 127 7.89 -3.31 -8.10
N ASP A 128 8.10 -2.47 -9.11
CA ASP A 128 8.19 -1.02 -8.95
C ASP A 128 6.85 -0.36 -8.60
N ALA A 129 5.75 -0.98 -9.02
CA ALA A 129 4.40 -0.50 -8.78
C ALA A 129 3.42 -1.68 -8.83
N VAL A 130 2.90 -2.06 -7.66
CA VAL A 130 1.97 -3.19 -7.55
C VAL A 130 0.61 -2.69 -7.08
N PHE A 131 -0.43 -3.15 -7.77
CA PHE A 131 -1.81 -2.91 -7.39
C PHE A 131 -2.28 -3.96 -6.39
N TRP A 132 -2.90 -3.51 -5.30
CA TRP A 132 -3.32 -4.36 -4.20
C TRP A 132 -4.76 -4.06 -3.79
N SER A 133 -5.36 -5.04 -3.11
CA SER A 133 -6.65 -4.88 -2.42
C SER A 133 -6.58 -5.40 -1.00
N VAL A 134 -7.38 -4.82 -0.11
CA VAL A 134 -7.61 -5.30 1.25
C VAL A 134 -9.10 -5.28 1.54
N SER A 135 -9.62 -6.38 2.08
CA SER A 135 -11.03 -6.45 2.49
C SER A 135 -11.28 -5.63 3.75
N TYR A 136 -12.50 -5.13 3.88
CA TYR A 136 -12.95 -4.40 5.07
C TYR A 136 -12.73 -5.21 6.35
N GLU A 137 -13.00 -6.51 6.32
CA GLU A 137 -12.86 -7.39 7.49
C GLU A 137 -11.40 -7.45 7.97
N ILE A 138 -10.45 -7.64 7.05
CA ILE A 138 -9.02 -7.68 7.36
C ILE A 138 -8.55 -6.32 7.89
N ALA A 139 -8.94 -5.24 7.21
CA ALA A 139 -8.61 -3.88 7.64
C ALA A 139 -9.17 -3.58 9.04
N LEU A 140 -10.42 -3.96 9.33
CA LEU A 140 -11.05 -3.75 10.63
C LEU A 140 -10.35 -4.54 11.74
N LYS A 141 -9.97 -5.80 11.47
CA LYS A 141 -9.22 -6.63 12.41
C LYS A 141 -7.87 -6.00 12.73
N ASN A 142 -7.13 -5.57 11.71
CA ASN A 142 -5.83 -4.93 11.88
C ASN A 142 -5.95 -3.58 12.62
N TYR A 143 -6.90 -2.73 12.23
CA TYR A 143 -7.17 -1.44 12.89
C TYR A 143 -7.48 -1.60 14.38
N LYS A 144 -8.34 -2.57 14.75
CA LYS A 144 -8.65 -2.86 16.16
C LYS A 144 -7.44 -3.37 16.93
N ALA A 145 -6.64 -4.25 16.35
CA ALA A 145 -5.45 -4.80 17.00
C ALA A 145 -4.38 -3.73 17.26
N VAL A 146 -4.15 -2.86 16.28
CA VAL A 146 -3.28 -1.68 16.44
C VAL A 146 -3.80 -0.76 17.54
N LYS A 147 -5.08 -0.43 17.52
CA LYS A 147 -5.68 0.45 18.53
C LYS A 147 -5.54 -0.14 19.95
N GLN A 148 -5.83 -1.43 20.10
CA GLN A 148 -5.67 -2.13 21.37
C GLN A 148 -4.23 -2.08 21.89
N MET A 149 -3.24 -2.31 21.02
CA MET A 149 -1.82 -2.23 21.39
C MET A 149 -1.46 -0.84 21.94
N TRP A 150 -1.87 0.24 21.25
CA TRP A 150 -1.64 1.60 21.73
C TRP A 150 -2.39 1.91 23.03
N ASP A 151 -3.63 1.43 23.17
CA ASP A 151 -4.42 1.60 24.39
C ASP A 151 -3.77 0.88 25.59
N ASP A 152 -2.99 -0.19 25.36
CA ASP A 152 -2.27 -0.92 26.41
C ASP A 152 -0.92 -0.26 26.75
N GLU A 153 -0.15 0.18 25.75
CA GLU A 153 1.11 0.93 25.95
C GLU A 153 0.90 2.27 26.68
N LEU A 154 -0.23 2.94 26.47
CA LEU A 154 -0.54 4.22 27.13
C LEU A 154 -1.08 4.09 28.56
N LYS A 155 -1.36 2.86 29.03
CA LYS A 155 -1.79 2.59 30.41
C LYS A 155 -0.63 2.35 31.37
N ASP A 156 0.55 2.02 30.85
CA ASP A 156 1.79 1.82 31.61
C ASP A 156 2.57 3.15 31.78
#